data_AF-A0A9Q3XND7-F1
#
_entry.id   AF-A0A9Q3XND7-F1
#
_cell.length_a   1.000
_cell.length_b   1.000
_cell.length_c   1.000
_cell.angle_alpha   90.00
_cell.angle_beta   90.00
_cell.angle_gamma   90.00
#
_symmetry.space_group_name_H-M   'P 1'
#
loop_
_entity.id
_entity.type
_entity.pdbx_description
1 polymer ?
#
loop_
_entity_poly.entity_id
_entity_poly.type
_entity_poly.pdbx_seq_one_letter_code
_entity_poly.pdbx_strand_id
1 'polypeptide(L)'
;MSVRKWVYGGCAFATIAMFGSCINHAPDEVGAEGVTSTEGVTSTYSPQPTQTRTKYQDIWVGRVLSYPEIFSSPRLEIELEDGTTRVIEAAHTRRLYCRGTGELEAIGDRLRELTPIGSTITFVRGASTGWFGSDDDAGFIHLPENGRAATVEPFGDSVNEMLLREGRVDIADPTVNLSVMTGKALSAAQYERAPNESPNREYWSALVGAYTDAWDGRLNIQADCRHADDLAVVERDQRDAIDRIRKGPDGLYGTEDDDHNFYEFDIDGNLSIKVPEYSSDSGGSGSSGGGWGSGGGGFCRSRWC
;
A
#
# COMPACT_ATOMS: atom_id res chain seq x y z
N MET A 1 -4.46 57.02 21.36
CA MET A 1 -3.02 56.77 21.09
C MET A 1 -2.94 55.40 20.41
N SER A 2 -3.08 55.32 19.09
CA SER A 2 -2.06 55.53 18.04
C SER A 2 -0.97 54.44 17.97
N VAL A 3 -1.22 53.47 17.08
CA VAL A 3 -0.34 52.86 16.06
C VAL A 3 0.94 52.15 16.52
N ARG A 4 1.08 50.85 16.19
CA ARG A 4 2.00 50.37 15.11
C ARG A 4 1.82 48.88 14.78
N LYS A 5 1.59 48.63 13.48
CA LYS A 5 1.69 47.36 12.76
C LYS A 5 3.16 47.05 12.48
N TRP A 6 3.50 45.76 12.37
CA TRP A 6 4.61 45.30 11.54
C TRP A 6 4.19 44.08 10.71
N VAL A 7 4.36 44.24 9.40
CA VAL A 7 4.22 43.24 8.34
C VAL A 7 5.61 43.12 7.72
N TYR A 8 6.12 41.90 7.60
CA TYR A 8 7.15 41.46 6.65
C TYR A 8 6.85 39.96 6.42
N GLY A 9 6.58 39.42 5.24
CA GLY A 9 6.92 39.83 3.88
C GLY A 9 8.17 39.07 3.43
N GLY A 10 7.99 37.94 2.75
CA GLY A 10 9.11 37.13 2.23
C GLY A 10 8.66 35.97 1.36
N CYS A 11 8.20 36.26 0.14
CA CYS A 11 8.05 35.29 -0.93
C CYS A 11 9.43 35.00 -1.56
N ALA A 12 9.74 33.73 -1.82
CA ALA A 12 10.83 33.36 -2.72
C ALA A 12 10.27 32.42 -3.79
N PHE A 13 10.18 32.93 -5.01
CA PHE A 13 10.01 32.15 -6.23
C PHE A 13 11.39 31.72 -6.72
N ALA A 14 11.55 30.44 -7.07
CA ALA A 14 12.69 29.97 -7.85
C ALA A 14 12.14 29.32 -9.13
N THR A 15 12.51 29.89 -10.27
CA THR A 15 12.12 29.46 -11.61
C THR A 15 13.36 28.97 -12.36
N ILE A 16 13.28 27.72 -12.84
CA ILE A 16 13.80 27.10 -14.08
C ILE A 16 15.20 27.48 -14.58
N ALA A 17 16.01 26.45 -14.84
CA ALA A 17 16.90 26.41 -16.01
C ALA A 17 16.81 25.03 -16.70
N MET A 18 16.17 25.00 -17.86
CA MET A 18 16.30 23.93 -18.86
C MET A 18 17.57 24.19 -19.67
N PHE A 19 18.41 23.18 -19.84
CA PHE A 19 19.42 23.16 -20.90
C PHE A 19 19.05 22.08 -21.91
N GLY A 20 18.54 22.53 -23.05
CA GLY A 20 18.39 21.73 -24.25
C GLY A 20 19.50 22.05 -25.25
N SER A 21 19.86 20.99 -25.99
CA SER A 21 20.32 20.96 -27.39
C SER A 21 21.74 21.44 -27.72
N CYS A 22 22.49 20.60 -28.43
CA CYS A 22 22.76 20.82 -29.86
C CYS A 22 23.25 19.54 -30.55
N ILE A 23 22.59 19.26 -31.69
CA ILE A 23 22.91 18.31 -32.76
C ILE A 23 23.93 18.96 -33.72
N ASN A 24 24.57 18.13 -34.57
CA ASN A 24 25.19 18.37 -35.90
C ASN A 24 26.68 17.97 -35.90
N HIS A 25 27.29 17.38 -36.92
CA HIS A 25 26.90 16.89 -38.26
C HIS A 25 28.07 16.00 -38.72
N ALA A 26 27.80 14.94 -39.50
CA ALA A 26 28.82 14.30 -40.34
C ALA A 26 29.18 15.21 -41.53
N PRO A 27 30.36 15.03 -42.15
CA PRO A 27 30.33 14.41 -43.48
C PRO A 27 31.54 13.49 -43.83
N ASP A 28 31.20 12.39 -44.51
CA ASP A 28 31.73 11.79 -45.76
C ASP A 28 33.23 11.61 -46.10
N GLU A 29 33.52 10.33 -46.44
CA GLU A 29 34.39 9.74 -47.51
C GLU A 29 35.90 10.07 -47.56
N VAL A 30 36.87 9.22 -47.99
CA VAL A 30 36.97 8.30 -49.14
C VAL A 30 38.18 7.32 -48.95
N GLY A 31 38.14 6.12 -49.55
CA GLY A 31 39.32 5.34 -50.01
C GLY A 31 39.41 3.89 -49.46
N ALA A 32 38.98 2.81 -50.16
CA ALA A 32 39.61 2.12 -51.31
C ALA A 32 41.01 1.54 -50.95
N GLU A 33 41.41 0.27 -51.11
CA GLU A 33 40.99 -0.93 -51.87
C GLU A 33 41.61 -2.20 -51.19
N GLY A 34 41.17 -3.42 -51.53
CA GLY A 34 41.92 -4.64 -51.18
C GLY A 34 41.18 -5.97 -51.34
N VAL A 35 41.34 -6.60 -52.50
CA VAL A 35 40.75 -7.86 -53.02
C VAL A 35 41.22 -9.12 -52.28
N THR A 36 40.32 -10.10 -52.01
CA THR A 36 40.45 -11.51 -52.47
C THR A 36 39.18 -12.36 -52.24
N SER A 37 38.81 -13.13 -53.26
CA SER A 37 37.69 -14.08 -53.29
C SER A 37 37.93 -15.32 -52.42
N THR A 38 36.87 -15.76 -51.75
CA THR A 38 36.65 -17.20 -51.48
C THR A 38 35.17 -17.50 -51.68
N GLU A 39 34.88 -18.37 -52.65
CA GLU A 39 33.56 -18.94 -52.88
C GLU A 39 33.14 -19.74 -51.64
N GLY A 40 32.08 -19.29 -50.98
CA GLY A 40 31.42 -19.98 -49.88
C GLY A 40 29.92 -19.97 -50.12
N VAL A 41 29.36 -21.15 -50.35
CA VAL A 41 27.92 -21.40 -50.47
C VAL A 41 27.18 -20.70 -49.32
N THR A 42 26.55 -19.56 -49.61
CA THR A 42 25.76 -18.84 -48.62
C THR A 42 24.38 -19.49 -48.58
N SER A 43 24.23 -20.47 -47.69
CA SER A 43 22.94 -20.95 -47.24
C SER A 43 22.12 -19.74 -46.77
N THR A 44 21.05 -19.41 -47.47
CA THR A 44 20.08 -18.40 -47.05
C THR A 44 19.30 -18.99 -45.88
N TYR A 45 19.91 -18.95 -44.69
CA TYR A 45 19.21 -19.20 -43.45
C TYR A 45 18.23 -18.04 -43.26
N SER A 46 16.97 -18.27 -43.65
CA SER A 46 15.86 -17.48 -43.14
C SER A 46 15.70 -17.90 -41.68
N PRO A 47 16.04 -17.08 -40.68
CA PRO A 47 15.69 -17.41 -39.32
C PRO A 47 14.17 -17.52 -39.26
N GLN A 48 13.65 -18.73 -39.08
CA GLN A 48 12.30 -18.86 -38.55
C GLN A 48 12.30 -18.13 -37.22
N PRO A 49 11.28 -17.30 -36.91
CA PRO A 49 11.16 -16.69 -35.60
C PRO A 49 11.20 -17.83 -34.59
N THR A 50 12.29 -17.90 -33.84
CA THR A 50 12.40 -18.81 -32.72
C THR A 50 11.35 -18.31 -31.75
N GLN A 51 10.23 -19.03 -31.64
CA GLN A 51 9.22 -18.77 -30.61
C GLN A 51 9.90 -18.98 -29.27
N THR A 52 10.58 -17.95 -28.78
CA THR A 52 11.06 -17.89 -27.41
C THR A 52 9.81 -18.07 -26.57
N ARG A 53 9.77 -19.13 -25.76
CA ARG A 53 8.59 -19.49 -24.97
C ARG A 53 8.36 -18.37 -23.95
N THR A 54 7.46 -17.45 -24.30
CA THR A 54 7.20 -16.18 -23.60
C THR A 54 7.01 -16.38 -22.10
N LYS A 55 6.44 -17.53 -21.69
CA LYS A 55 6.26 -17.94 -20.29
C LYS A 55 7.53 -17.83 -19.40
N TYR A 56 8.72 -18.01 -19.95
CA TYR A 56 9.97 -17.97 -19.18
C TYR A 56 10.69 -16.62 -19.24
N GLN A 57 10.11 -15.63 -19.91
CA GLN A 57 10.62 -14.27 -19.89
C GLN A 57 10.19 -13.57 -18.61
N ASP A 58 11.04 -12.70 -18.09
CA ASP A 58 10.77 -11.89 -16.91
C ASP A 58 9.85 -10.70 -17.23
N ILE A 59 9.67 -10.39 -18.52
CA ILE A 59 8.81 -9.30 -18.99
C ILE A 59 7.93 -9.82 -20.13
N TRP A 60 6.63 -9.56 -20.03
CA TRP A 60 5.64 -9.89 -21.04
C TRP A 60 4.99 -8.62 -21.59
N VAL A 61 4.74 -8.61 -22.89
CA VAL A 61 3.81 -7.66 -23.51
C VAL A 61 2.55 -8.42 -23.84
N GLY A 62 1.40 -7.89 -23.43
CA GLY A 62 0.13 -8.57 -23.63
C GLY A 62 -1.04 -7.62 -23.77
N ARG A 63 -2.17 -8.17 -24.22
CA ARG A 63 -3.43 -7.46 -24.38
C ARG A 63 -4.43 -7.91 -23.32
N VAL A 64 -5.11 -6.96 -22.67
CA VAL A 64 -6.13 -7.25 -21.66
C VAL A 64 -7.35 -7.89 -22.32
N LEU A 65 -7.73 -9.08 -21.85
CA LEU A 65 -8.88 -9.84 -22.32
C LEU A 65 -10.07 -9.72 -21.38
N SER A 66 -9.84 -9.93 -20.07
CA SER A 66 -10.90 -10.00 -19.07
C SER A 66 -10.38 -9.66 -17.67
N TYR A 67 -11.29 -9.55 -16.71
CA TYR A 67 -10.99 -9.34 -15.29
C TYR A 67 -11.56 -10.53 -14.51
N PRO A 68 -10.72 -11.53 -14.20
CA PRO A 68 -11.11 -12.62 -13.32
C PRO A 68 -11.61 -12.08 -11.97
N GLU A 69 -12.35 -12.92 -11.23
CA GLU A 69 -12.82 -12.56 -9.90
C GLU A 69 -11.65 -12.19 -8.98
N ILE A 70 -11.77 -11.02 -8.35
CA ILE A 70 -10.79 -10.47 -7.42
C ILE A 70 -11.09 -11.04 -6.04
N PHE A 71 -10.28 -12.00 -5.58
CA PHE A 71 -10.41 -12.59 -4.25
C PHE A 71 -9.67 -11.76 -3.19
N SER A 72 -8.37 -11.61 -3.40
CA SER A 72 -7.46 -10.90 -2.50
C SER A 72 -6.71 -9.78 -3.19
N SER A 73 -6.40 -9.92 -4.48
CA SER A 73 -5.50 -9.00 -5.17
C SER A 73 -6.05 -8.66 -6.56
N PRO A 74 -5.75 -7.48 -7.12
CA PRO A 74 -6.12 -7.11 -8.48
C PRO A 74 -5.58 -8.11 -9.50
N ARG A 75 -6.43 -8.59 -10.42
CA ARG A 75 -6.08 -9.60 -11.42
C ARG A 75 -6.57 -9.23 -12.81
N LEU A 76 -5.80 -9.62 -13.82
CA LEU A 76 -6.11 -9.45 -15.24
C LEU A 76 -5.93 -10.78 -15.96
N GLU A 77 -6.79 -11.07 -16.92
CA GLU A 77 -6.49 -12.06 -17.95
C GLU A 77 -5.92 -11.34 -19.16
N ILE A 78 -4.75 -11.76 -19.62
CA ILE A 78 -4.05 -11.19 -20.77
C ILE A 78 -3.76 -12.24 -21.83
N GLU A 79 -3.70 -11.80 -23.08
CA GLU A 79 -3.17 -12.57 -24.21
C GLU A 79 -1.76 -12.09 -24.53
N LEU A 80 -0.81 -13.02 -24.60
CA LEU A 80 0.58 -12.77 -24.96
C LEU A 80 0.77 -12.79 -26.49
N GLU A 81 1.91 -12.30 -26.96
CA GLU A 81 2.24 -12.28 -28.41
C GLU A 81 2.22 -13.67 -29.07
N ASP A 82 2.51 -14.73 -28.31
CA ASP A 82 2.46 -16.11 -28.79
C ASP A 82 1.02 -16.70 -28.84
N GLY A 83 0.01 -15.88 -28.53
CA GLY A 83 -1.40 -16.26 -28.49
C GLY A 83 -1.80 -17.03 -27.23
N THR A 84 -0.89 -17.22 -26.27
CA THR A 84 -1.23 -17.86 -25.00
C THR A 84 -1.92 -16.89 -24.04
N THR A 85 -2.88 -17.39 -23.27
CA THR A 85 -3.54 -16.61 -22.23
C THR A 85 -2.90 -16.86 -20.86
N ARG A 86 -2.86 -15.80 -20.04
CA ARG A 86 -2.36 -15.82 -18.66
C ARG A 86 -3.28 -15.02 -17.77
N VAL A 87 -3.49 -15.50 -16.55
CA VAL A 87 -4.10 -14.70 -15.48
C VAL A 87 -2.99 -14.18 -14.62
N ILE A 88 -2.76 -12.87 -14.67
CA ILE A 88 -1.73 -12.19 -13.89
C ILE A 88 -2.33 -11.48 -12.68
N GLU A 89 -1.51 -11.30 -11.65
CA GLU A 89 -1.85 -10.66 -10.39
C GLU A 89 -0.91 -9.48 -10.12
N ALA A 90 -1.46 -8.40 -9.58
CA ALA A 90 -0.66 -7.25 -9.15
C ALA A 90 0.11 -7.60 -7.86
N ALA A 91 1.41 -7.87 -8.00
CA ALA A 91 2.31 -8.23 -6.92
C ALA A 91 2.28 -7.19 -5.78
N HIS A 92 2.42 -7.71 -4.55
CA HIS A 92 2.44 -6.94 -3.31
C HIS A 92 1.21 -6.08 -3.03
N THR A 93 0.16 -6.17 -3.83
CA THR A 93 -1.09 -5.46 -3.57
C THR A 93 -2.14 -6.44 -3.12
N ARG A 94 -2.87 -6.11 -2.07
CA ARG A 94 -4.06 -6.85 -1.68
C ARG A 94 -5.20 -5.90 -1.34
N ARG A 95 -6.40 -6.44 -1.25
CA ARG A 95 -7.59 -5.77 -0.79
C ARG A 95 -7.36 -5.30 0.63
N LEU A 96 -7.51 -3.99 0.81
CA LEU A 96 -7.50 -3.37 2.12
C LEU A 96 -8.83 -3.60 2.83
N TYR A 97 -8.73 -3.88 4.13
CA TYR A 97 -9.87 -4.02 5.03
C TYR A 97 -9.78 -2.97 6.15
N CYS A 98 -10.77 -2.09 6.21
CA CYS A 98 -10.89 -1.11 7.28
C CYS A 98 -12.26 -1.28 7.94
N ARG A 99 -12.27 -1.55 9.26
CA ARG A 99 -13.50 -1.69 10.07
C ARG A 99 -14.54 -2.67 9.51
N GLY A 100 -14.08 -3.76 8.88
CA GLY A 100 -14.97 -4.77 8.29
C GLY A 100 -15.56 -4.39 6.92
N THR A 101 -15.21 -3.22 6.39
CA THR A 101 -15.49 -2.84 5.00
C THR A 101 -14.25 -3.09 4.15
N GLY A 102 -14.47 -3.40 2.88
CA GLY A 102 -13.39 -3.54 1.89
C GLY A 102 -13.96 -3.34 0.50
N GLU A 103 -13.27 -2.59 -0.36
CA GLU A 103 -13.82 -2.07 -1.61
C GLU A 103 -13.42 -2.89 -2.85
N LEU A 104 -13.80 -4.18 -2.90
CA LEU A 104 -13.48 -5.04 -4.04
C LEU A 104 -14.02 -4.50 -5.37
N GLU A 105 -15.26 -4.00 -5.35
CA GLU A 105 -15.91 -3.46 -6.54
C GLU A 105 -15.17 -2.21 -7.05
N ALA A 106 -14.80 -1.28 -6.16
CA ALA A 106 -14.09 -0.07 -6.54
C ALA A 106 -12.67 -0.36 -7.07
N ILE A 107 -11.98 -1.37 -6.50
CA ILE A 107 -10.69 -1.84 -7.04
C ILE A 107 -10.89 -2.38 -8.46
N GLY A 108 -11.92 -3.20 -8.67
CA GLY A 108 -12.24 -3.76 -9.98
C GLY A 108 -12.59 -2.69 -11.02
N ASP A 109 -13.42 -1.71 -10.65
CA ASP A 109 -13.78 -0.59 -11.54
C ASP A 109 -12.57 0.26 -11.90
N ARG A 110 -11.71 0.57 -10.93
CA ARG A 110 -10.50 1.33 -11.19
C ARG A 110 -9.53 0.57 -12.08
N LEU A 111 -9.39 -0.75 -11.88
CA LEU A 111 -8.56 -1.59 -12.73
C LEU A 111 -9.10 -1.61 -14.18
N ARG A 112 -10.42 -1.65 -14.37
CA ARG A 112 -11.05 -1.55 -15.71
C ARG A 112 -10.79 -0.21 -16.38
N GLU A 113 -10.79 0.87 -15.60
CA GLU A 113 -10.49 2.21 -16.10
C GLU A 113 -9.03 2.35 -16.53
N LEU A 114 -8.10 1.86 -15.70
CA LEU A 114 -6.66 1.93 -15.97
C LEU A 114 -6.22 1.00 -17.10
N THR A 115 -6.84 -0.18 -17.20
CA THR A 115 -6.46 -1.22 -18.16
C THR A 115 -7.66 -1.68 -18.99
N PRO A 116 -8.30 -0.85 -19.83
CA PRO A 116 -9.51 -1.24 -20.56
C PRO A 116 -9.32 -2.51 -21.40
N ILE A 117 -10.37 -3.31 -21.58
CA ILE A 117 -10.31 -4.51 -22.43
C ILE A 117 -9.81 -4.11 -23.84
N GLY A 118 -8.85 -4.87 -24.34
CA GLY A 118 -8.19 -4.61 -25.62
C GLY A 118 -6.98 -3.69 -25.55
N SER A 119 -6.73 -3.02 -24.41
CA SER A 119 -5.49 -2.27 -24.20
C SER A 119 -4.28 -3.20 -24.08
N THR A 120 -3.12 -2.70 -24.50
CA THR A 120 -1.84 -3.38 -24.33
C THR A 120 -1.18 -2.95 -23.02
N ILE A 121 -0.54 -3.88 -22.32
CA ILE A 121 0.23 -3.63 -21.10
C ILE A 121 1.61 -4.26 -21.18
N THR A 122 2.53 -3.75 -20.35
CA THR A 122 3.81 -4.40 -20.05
C THR A 122 3.71 -5.02 -18.66
N PHE A 123 3.91 -6.31 -18.55
CA PHE A 123 3.91 -7.03 -17.28
C PHE A 123 5.33 -7.44 -16.93
N VAL A 124 5.85 -6.94 -15.81
CA VAL A 124 7.14 -7.31 -15.26
C VAL A 124 6.90 -8.35 -14.18
N ARG A 125 7.31 -9.59 -14.43
CA ARG A 125 7.08 -10.70 -13.52
C ARG A 125 7.84 -10.48 -12.22
N GLY A 126 7.12 -10.58 -11.10
CA GLY A 126 7.68 -10.51 -9.76
C GLY A 126 8.40 -11.81 -9.40
N ALA A 127 9.23 -11.73 -8.37
CA ALA A 127 9.83 -12.91 -7.77
C ALA A 127 8.84 -13.60 -6.82
N SER A 128 8.86 -14.93 -6.75
CA SER A 128 7.90 -15.75 -5.99
C SER A 128 7.92 -15.38 -4.50
N THR A 129 6.76 -15.04 -3.93
CA THR A 129 6.63 -14.68 -2.52
C THR A 129 6.19 -15.84 -1.61
N GLY A 130 6.00 -17.04 -2.17
CA GLY A 130 6.06 -18.32 -1.46
C GLY A 130 4.86 -18.68 -0.57
N TRP A 131 3.77 -17.90 -0.56
CA TRP A 131 2.62 -18.15 0.32
C TRP A 131 1.38 -18.76 -0.34
N PHE A 132 1.15 -18.54 -1.63
CA PHE A 132 0.01 -19.13 -2.35
C PHE A 132 0.53 -19.77 -3.64
N GLY A 133 0.70 -21.09 -3.63
CA GLY A 133 1.35 -21.85 -4.70
C GLY A 133 0.73 -21.68 -6.10
N SER A 134 1.11 -20.62 -6.79
CA SER A 134 1.58 -20.55 -8.18
C SER A 134 1.95 -19.09 -8.48
N ASP A 135 2.99 -18.56 -7.83
CA ASP A 135 3.47 -17.17 -7.98
C ASP A 135 4.09 -16.86 -9.36
N ASP A 136 3.90 -17.74 -10.35
CA ASP A 136 4.47 -17.57 -11.68
C ASP A 136 3.85 -16.38 -12.43
N ASP A 137 2.70 -15.89 -11.99
CA ASP A 137 1.92 -14.86 -12.68
C ASP A 137 1.67 -13.60 -11.82
N ALA A 138 2.37 -13.43 -10.69
CA ALA A 138 2.34 -12.18 -9.91
C ALA A 138 3.44 -11.21 -10.39
N GLY A 139 3.13 -9.91 -10.51
CA GLY A 139 4.10 -8.92 -10.98
C GLY A 139 3.61 -7.48 -11.02
N PHE A 140 4.33 -6.65 -11.76
CA PHE A 140 4.10 -5.22 -11.89
C PHE A 140 3.51 -4.93 -13.26
N ILE A 141 2.35 -4.28 -13.28
CA ILE A 141 1.62 -3.98 -14.50
C ILE A 141 1.91 -2.53 -14.87
N HIS A 142 2.45 -2.29 -16.06
CA HIS A 142 2.72 -0.97 -16.60
C HIS A 142 1.82 -0.65 -17.78
N LEU A 143 1.33 0.58 -17.79
CA LEU A 143 0.59 1.14 -18.91
C LEU A 143 1.58 1.69 -19.94
N PRO A 144 1.27 1.62 -21.24
CA PRO A 144 2.08 2.28 -22.25
C PRO A 144 1.98 3.80 -22.12
N GLU A 145 2.93 4.50 -22.74
CA GLU A 145 2.81 5.94 -22.93
C GLU A 145 1.53 6.27 -23.71
N ASN A 146 0.89 7.40 -23.39
CA ASN A 146 -0.36 7.83 -24.01
C ASN A 146 -0.26 7.79 -25.55
N GLY A 147 -1.17 7.02 -26.17
CA GLY A 147 -1.23 6.87 -27.62
C GLY A 147 -0.17 5.93 -28.21
N ARG A 148 0.58 5.19 -27.39
CA ARG A 148 1.55 4.17 -27.82
C ARG A 148 1.10 2.76 -27.42
N ALA A 149 1.67 1.78 -28.11
CA ALA A 149 1.57 0.38 -27.71
C ALA A 149 2.57 0.07 -26.60
N ALA A 150 2.27 -0.93 -25.78
CA ALA A 150 3.20 -1.45 -24.78
C ALA A 150 4.44 -2.06 -25.44
N THR A 151 5.58 -1.96 -24.75
CA THR A 151 6.86 -2.53 -25.17
C THR A 151 7.45 -3.33 -24.01
N VAL A 152 8.55 -4.03 -24.25
CA VAL A 152 9.29 -4.73 -23.16
C VAL A 152 9.98 -3.77 -22.19
N GLU A 153 9.97 -2.47 -22.45
CA GLU A 153 10.49 -1.44 -21.54
C GLU A 153 9.30 -0.83 -20.76
N PRO A 154 9.21 -1.05 -19.44
CA PRO A 154 8.15 -0.49 -18.63
C PRO A 154 8.13 1.03 -18.69
N PHE A 155 6.93 1.61 -18.85
CA PHE A 155 6.74 3.06 -18.87
C PHE A 155 6.03 3.52 -17.59
N GLY A 156 6.53 4.62 -17.01
CA GLY A 156 5.92 5.30 -15.88
C GLY A 156 5.69 4.42 -14.64
N ASP A 157 4.80 4.90 -13.78
CA ASP A 157 4.39 4.19 -12.57
C ASP A 157 3.60 2.93 -12.93
N SER A 158 3.75 1.88 -12.13
CA SER A 158 2.93 0.68 -12.26
C SER A 158 1.49 0.93 -11.79
N VAL A 159 0.54 0.15 -12.32
CA VAL A 159 -0.84 0.09 -11.81
C VAL A 159 -0.87 -0.28 -10.32
N ASN A 160 0.07 -1.11 -9.86
CA ASN A 160 0.25 -1.46 -8.46
C ASN A 160 0.46 -0.18 -7.61
N GLU A 161 1.38 0.68 -8.03
CA GLU A 161 1.64 1.97 -7.38
C GLU A 161 0.44 2.91 -7.47
N MET A 162 -0.25 2.97 -8.62
CA MET A 162 -1.44 3.82 -8.77
C MET A 162 -2.54 3.42 -7.79
N LEU A 163 -2.83 2.12 -7.66
CA LEU A 163 -3.85 1.63 -6.73
C LEU A 163 -3.48 1.89 -5.26
N LEU A 164 -2.19 1.76 -4.91
CA LEU A 164 -1.68 2.09 -3.57
C LEU A 164 -1.78 3.58 -3.28
N ARG A 165 -1.36 4.43 -4.24
CA ARG A 165 -1.39 5.88 -4.12
C ARG A 165 -2.81 6.44 -4.01
N GLU A 166 -3.79 5.76 -4.60
CA GLU A 166 -5.19 6.09 -4.43
C GLU A 166 -5.75 5.56 -3.10
N GLY A 167 -5.00 4.80 -2.31
CA GLY A 167 -5.47 4.27 -1.04
C GLY A 167 -6.53 3.18 -1.16
N ARG A 168 -6.56 2.44 -2.29
CA ARG A 168 -7.56 1.40 -2.57
C ARG A 168 -7.12 0.00 -2.15
N VAL A 169 -5.81 -0.23 -2.14
CA VAL A 169 -5.17 -1.49 -1.75
C VAL A 169 -4.15 -1.22 -0.64
N ASP A 170 -3.72 -2.27 0.05
CA ASP A 170 -2.57 -2.24 0.96
C ASP A 170 -1.45 -3.15 0.47
N ILE A 171 -0.28 -2.98 1.09
CA ILE A 171 0.91 -3.76 0.75
C ILE A 171 0.86 -5.13 1.45
N ALA A 172 0.95 -6.18 0.65
CA ALA A 172 1.09 -7.57 1.07
C ALA A 172 2.51 -8.09 0.78
N ASP A 173 2.96 -9.03 1.61
CA ASP A 173 4.15 -9.86 1.39
C ASP A 173 5.44 -9.11 1.03
N PRO A 174 6.12 -8.51 2.03
CA PRO A 174 5.72 -8.48 3.44
C PRO A 174 4.67 -7.42 3.76
N THR A 175 3.78 -7.73 4.69
CA THR A 175 2.77 -6.76 5.14
C THR A 175 3.42 -5.52 5.75
N VAL A 176 2.99 -4.35 5.28
CA VAL A 176 3.32 -3.04 5.85
C VAL A 176 2.13 -2.53 6.65
N ASN A 177 2.30 -2.35 7.95
CA ASN A 177 1.26 -1.84 8.84
C ASN A 177 1.55 -0.37 9.20
N LEU A 178 0.84 0.55 8.54
CA LEU A 178 0.98 1.99 8.75
C LEU A 178 0.40 2.45 10.09
N SER A 179 -0.57 1.73 10.65
CA SER A 179 -1.17 2.05 11.95
C SER A 179 -0.17 1.97 13.11
N VAL A 180 0.75 1.01 13.07
CA VAL A 180 1.80 0.88 14.09
C VAL A 180 2.85 2.00 13.98
N MET A 181 2.77 2.83 12.94
CA MET A 181 3.74 3.88 12.62
C MET A 181 3.23 5.29 12.81
N THR A 182 2.01 5.49 13.31
CA THR A 182 1.49 6.82 13.60
C THR A 182 2.49 7.62 14.47
N GLY A 183 3.00 8.72 13.92
CA GLY A 183 3.98 9.61 14.57
C GLY A 183 5.46 9.21 14.43
N LYS A 184 5.80 8.17 13.67
CA LYS A 184 7.19 7.79 13.35
C LYS A 184 7.38 7.78 11.83
N ALA A 185 8.47 8.37 11.33
CA ALA A 185 8.87 8.16 9.95
C ALA A 185 9.02 6.65 9.70
N LEU A 186 8.66 6.18 8.49
CA LEU A 186 8.94 4.82 8.04
C LEU A 186 10.35 4.44 8.45
N SER A 187 10.49 3.43 9.30
CA SER A 187 11.82 3.06 9.76
C SER A 187 12.61 2.49 8.59
N ALA A 188 13.92 2.76 8.56
CA ALA A 188 14.82 2.10 7.61
C ALA A 188 14.62 0.57 7.61
N ALA A 189 14.31 -0.02 8.77
CA ALA A 189 14.02 -1.43 8.95
C ALA A 189 12.79 -1.95 8.16
N GLN A 190 11.83 -1.09 7.78
CA GLN A 190 10.70 -1.50 6.92
C GLN A 190 11.01 -1.33 5.42
N TYR A 191 11.85 -0.37 5.05
CA TYR A 191 12.48 -0.37 3.73
C TYR A 191 13.39 -1.60 3.57
N GLU A 192 14.04 -2.05 4.65
CA GLU A 192 14.86 -3.27 4.69
C GLU A 192 14.03 -4.56 4.70
N ARG A 193 12.71 -4.50 4.93
CA ARG A 193 11.81 -5.63 4.65
C ARG A 193 11.54 -5.79 3.16
N ALA A 194 12.18 -5.01 2.29
CA ALA A 194 12.11 -5.23 0.86
C ALA A 194 12.28 -6.73 0.54
N PRO A 195 11.42 -7.30 -0.32
CA PRO A 195 11.71 -8.59 -0.91
C PRO A 195 13.14 -8.58 -1.47
N ASN A 196 13.95 -9.58 -1.13
CA ASN A 196 15.37 -9.59 -1.51
C ASN A 196 15.60 -9.91 -2.99
N GLU A 197 14.56 -10.36 -3.66
CA GLU A 197 14.59 -10.86 -5.03
C GLU A 197 14.19 -9.76 -6.01
N SER A 198 14.92 -9.68 -7.13
CA SER A 198 14.58 -8.80 -8.26
C SER A 198 13.41 -9.41 -9.04
N PRO A 199 12.45 -8.61 -9.56
CA PRO A 199 12.41 -7.15 -9.55
C PRO A 199 11.71 -6.54 -8.32
N ASN A 200 11.24 -7.36 -7.38
CA ASN A 200 10.43 -6.90 -6.25
C ASN A 200 11.15 -5.85 -5.40
N ARG A 201 12.47 -6.00 -5.21
CA ARG A 201 13.29 -5.05 -4.47
C ARG A 201 13.29 -3.65 -5.08
N GLU A 202 13.35 -3.58 -6.40
CA GLU A 202 13.45 -2.34 -7.18
C GLU A 202 12.16 -1.53 -7.08
N TYR A 203 11.00 -2.19 -7.09
CA TYR A 203 9.69 -1.53 -6.94
C TYR A 203 9.34 -1.19 -5.49
N TRP A 204 9.94 -1.86 -4.51
CA TRP A 204 9.51 -1.79 -3.11
C TRP A 204 9.44 -0.36 -2.56
N SER A 205 10.47 0.46 -2.83
CA SER A 205 10.53 1.83 -2.34
C SER A 205 9.38 2.71 -2.89
N ALA A 206 9.02 2.50 -4.15
CA ALA A 206 7.95 3.24 -4.81
C ALA A 206 6.57 2.80 -4.30
N LEU A 207 6.36 1.49 -4.13
CA LEU A 207 5.13 0.96 -3.53
C LEU A 207 4.91 1.51 -2.11
N VAL A 208 5.94 1.44 -1.25
CA VAL A 208 5.88 1.94 0.13
C VAL A 208 5.64 3.45 0.18
N GLY A 209 6.27 4.21 -0.73
CA GLY A 209 6.02 5.64 -0.90
C GLY A 209 4.56 5.92 -1.24
N ALA A 210 4.04 5.31 -2.30
CA ALA A 210 2.65 5.44 -2.73
C ALA A 210 1.64 5.08 -1.62
N TYR A 211 1.89 3.98 -0.90
CA TYR A 211 1.04 3.54 0.21
C TYR A 211 1.03 4.54 1.37
N THR A 212 2.19 5.14 1.68
CA THR A 212 2.33 6.12 2.76
C THR A 212 1.70 7.46 2.39
N ASP A 213 1.88 7.91 1.15
CA ASP A 213 1.26 9.13 0.63
C ASP A 213 -0.28 9.05 0.71
N ALA A 214 -0.85 7.89 0.37
CA ALA A 214 -2.30 7.67 0.47
C ALA A 214 -2.81 7.69 1.93
N TRP A 215 -2.03 7.12 2.85
CA TRP A 215 -2.35 7.06 4.27
C TRP A 215 -2.30 8.41 4.94
N ASP A 216 -1.25 9.19 4.67
CA ASP A 216 -1.11 10.55 5.17
C ASP A 216 -2.08 11.53 4.48
N GLY A 217 -2.38 11.28 3.20
CA GLY A 217 -3.39 11.99 2.43
C GLY A 217 -4.83 11.66 2.81
N ARG A 218 -5.07 10.62 3.63
CA ARG A 218 -6.40 10.11 4.02
C ARG A 218 -7.28 9.83 2.80
N LEU A 219 -6.78 9.03 1.86
CA LEU A 219 -7.46 8.75 0.60
C LEU A 219 -8.31 7.47 0.66
N ASN A 220 -9.51 7.51 0.07
CA ASN A 220 -10.45 6.40 -0.06
C ASN A 220 -10.57 5.57 1.24
N ILE A 221 -10.62 4.23 1.16
CA ILE A 221 -10.81 3.37 2.32
C ILE A 221 -9.68 3.51 3.37
N GLN A 222 -8.47 3.91 2.99
CA GLN A 222 -7.41 4.21 3.97
C GLN A 222 -7.75 5.38 4.89
N ALA A 223 -8.59 6.33 4.45
CA ALA A 223 -9.06 7.44 5.28
C ALA A 223 -9.74 6.92 6.57
N ASP A 224 -10.56 5.88 6.43
CA ASP A 224 -11.29 5.29 7.54
C ASP A 224 -10.36 4.55 8.50
N CYS A 225 -9.38 3.81 7.97
CA CYS A 225 -8.34 3.19 8.79
C CYS A 225 -7.55 4.26 9.55
N ARG A 226 -7.10 5.33 8.87
CA ARG A 226 -6.32 6.39 9.50
C ARG A 226 -7.13 7.12 10.57
N HIS A 227 -8.41 7.39 10.31
CA HIS A 227 -9.29 8.00 11.30
C HIS A 227 -9.48 7.12 12.54
N ALA A 228 -9.62 5.79 12.35
CA ALA A 228 -9.68 4.86 13.47
C ALA A 228 -8.41 4.88 14.32
N ASP A 229 -7.27 4.98 13.66
CA ASP A 229 -5.96 5.08 14.30
C ASP A 229 -5.81 6.37 15.11
N ASP A 230 -6.22 7.51 14.55
CA ASP A 230 -6.19 8.80 15.25
C ASP A 230 -7.03 8.74 16.54
N LEU A 231 -8.22 8.11 16.49
CA LEU A 231 -9.06 7.91 17.66
C LEU A 231 -8.39 6.99 18.69
N ALA A 232 -7.79 5.88 18.26
CA ALA A 232 -7.10 4.95 19.15
C ALA A 232 -5.91 5.61 19.87
N VAL A 233 -5.21 6.54 19.21
CA VAL A 233 -4.15 7.35 19.82
C VAL A 233 -4.74 8.25 20.91
N VAL A 234 -5.83 8.96 20.63
CA VAL A 234 -6.50 9.82 21.62
C VAL A 234 -6.98 9.00 22.82
N GLU A 235 -7.64 7.85 22.59
CA GLU A 235 -8.11 6.97 23.67
C GLU A 235 -6.96 6.41 24.53
N ARG A 236 -5.82 6.07 23.91
CA ARG A 236 -4.62 5.67 24.64
C ARG A 236 -4.10 6.82 25.50
N ASP A 237 -3.94 8.00 24.94
CA ASP A 237 -3.38 9.16 25.65
C ASP A 237 -4.31 9.60 26.80
N GLN A 238 -5.63 9.49 26.61
CA GLN A 238 -6.65 9.68 27.66
C GLN A 238 -6.53 8.62 28.78
N ARG A 239 -6.41 7.33 28.43
CA ARG A 239 -6.18 6.27 29.42
C ARG A 239 -4.89 6.50 30.20
N ASP A 240 -3.81 6.86 29.54
CA ASP A 240 -2.53 7.16 30.17
C ASP A 240 -2.63 8.39 31.08
N ALA A 241 -3.45 9.39 30.74
CA ALA A 241 -3.73 10.53 31.60
C ALA A 241 -4.51 10.14 32.87
N ILE A 242 -5.56 9.32 32.74
CA ILE A 242 -6.31 8.79 33.89
C ILE A 242 -5.41 7.91 34.77
N ASP A 243 -4.58 7.06 34.16
CA ASP A 243 -3.62 6.20 34.87
C ASP A 243 -2.63 7.02 35.70
N ARG A 244 -2.10 8.13 35.13
CA ARG A 244 -1.25 9.07 35.88
C ARG A 244 -1.97 9.74 37.05
N ILE A 245 -3.24 10.11 36.90
CA ILE A 245 -4.02 10.72 37.99
C ILE A 245 -4.26 9.70 39.11
N ARG A 246 -4.60 8.45 38.74
CA ARG A 246 -4.87 7.39 39.71
C ARG A 246 -3.66 7.00 40.54
N LYS A 247 -2.46 7.04 39.95
CA LYS A 247 -1.19 6.73 40.62
C LYS A 247 -0.64 7.84 41.53
N GLY A 248 -1.31 8.99 41.58
CA GLY A 248 -0.82 10.13 42.35
C GLY A 248 0.55 10.67 41.90
N PRO A 249 1.12 11.61 42.67
CA PRO A 249 2.45 12.19 42.40
C PRO A 249 3.62 11.20 42.36
N ASP A 250 3.56 10.10 43.11
CA ASP A 250 4.67 9.14 43.16
C ASP A 250 4.71 8.17 41.96
N GLY A 251 3.61 8.08 41.20
CA GLY A 251 3.51 7.31 39.97
C GLY A 251 3.40 5.80 40.20
N LEU A 252 3.13 5.37 41.43
CA LEU A 252 2.94 3.97 41.80
C LEU A 252 1.46 3.68 42.04
N TYR A 253 1.11 2.40 42.06
CA TYR A 253 -0.22 1.96 42.46
C TYR A 253 -0.14 1.37 43.86
N GLY A 254 -1.18 1.61 44.67
CA GLY A 254 -1.34 1.08 46.03
C GLY A 254 -0.70 1.95 47.11
N THR A 255 -0.46 3.22 46.85
CA THR A 255 0.12 4.19 47.78
C THR A 255 -0.97 5.12 48.33
N GLU A 256 -0.66 5.84 49.42
CA GLU A 256 -1.65 6.69 50.11
C GLU A 256 -2.12 7.88 49.28
N ASP A 257 -1.36 8.26 48.25
CA ASP A 257 -1.63 9.37 47.33
C ASP A 257 -2.41 8.96 46.08
N ASP A 258 -2.78 7.69 45.94
CA ASP A 258 -3.64 7.20 44.86
C ASP A 258 -4.98 7.93 44.83
N ASP A 259 -5.42 8.35 43.64
CA ASP A 259 -6.77 8.87 43.44
C ASP A 259 -7.75 7.73 43.10
N HIS A 260 -8.74 7.53 43.96
CA HIS A 260 -9.75 6.48 43.82
C HIS A 260 -11.02 6.92 43.08
N ASN A 261 -11.07 8.15 42.56
CA ASN A 261 -12.19 8.61 41.76
C ASN A 261 -12.24 7.89 40.40
N PHE A 262 -13.46 7.78 39.87
CA PHE A 262 -13.67 7.34 38.49
C PHE A 262 -13.63 8.55 37.58
N TYR A 263 -12.70 8.56 36.63
CA TYR A 263 -12.57 9.65 35.66
C TYR A 263 -13.05 9.21 34.28
N GLU A 264 -13.62 10.15 33.54
CA GLU A 264 -14.05 9.96 32.16
C GLU A 264 -13.82 11.25 31.36
N PHE A 265 -13.41 11.09 30.10
CA PHE A 265 -13.35 12.20 29.15
C PHE A 265 -14.69 12.31 28.42
N ASP A 266 -15.22 13.53 28.31
CA ASP A 266 -16.39 13.80 27.47
C ASP A 266 -16.02 13.86 25.97
N ILE A 267 -17.02 14.07 25.12
CA ILE A 267 -16.85 14.18 23.66
C ILE A 267 -15.98 15.38 23.24
N ASP A 268 -15.90 16.40 24.08
CA ASP A 268 -15.09 17.60 23.85
C ASP A 268 -13.64 17.43 24.39
N GLY A 269 -13.35 16.28 25.02
CA GLY A 269 -12.06 15.96 25.61
C GLY A 269 -11.83 16.59 26.99
N ASN A 270 -12.88 17.05 27.68
CA ASN A 270 -12.76 17.51 29.06
C ASN A 270 -12.82 16.33 30.02
N LEU A 271 -11.92 16.35 31.02
CA LEU A 271 -11.89 15.34 32.08
C LEU A 271 -12.91 15.68 33.18
N SER A 272 -13.73 14.71 33.55
CA SER A 272 -14.70 14.85 34.64
C SER A 272 -14.65 13.63 35.58
N ILE A 273 -15.14 13.81 36.81
CA ILE A 273 -15.35 12.71 37.75
C ILE A 273 -16.71 12.09 37.45
N LYS A 274 -16.71 10.81 37.13
CA LYS A 274 -17.90 9.98 36.97
C LYS A 274 -18.49 9.68 38.34
N VAL A 275 -19.49 10.46 38.73
CA VAL A 275 -20.33 10.15 39.88
C VAL A 275 -21.22 8.97 39.49
N PRO A 276 -21.20 7.84 40.21
CA PRO A 276 -22.15 6.76 39.95
C PRO A 276 -23.57 7.33 40.06
N GLU A 277 -24.37 7.20 39.00
CA GLU A 277 -25.81 7.45 39.09
C GLU A 277 -26.40 6.39 40.02
N TYR A 278 -26.45 6.69 41.31
CA TYR A 278 -27.35 6.00 42.21
C TYR A 278 -28.76 6.43 41.82
N SER A 279 -29.44 5.62 41.00
CA SER A 279 -30.88 5.77 40.86
C SER A 279 -31.50 5.60 42.25
N SER A 280 -31.95 6.70 42.82
CA SER A 280 -32.75 6.73 44.02
C SER A 280 -34.17 6.29 43.68
N ASP A 281 -34.34 5.03 43.29
CA ASP A 281 -35.64 4.36 43.27
C ASP A 281 -35.63 3.26 44.34
N SER A 282 -35.98 3.68 45.55
CA SER A 282 -36.43 2.81 46.61
C SER A 282 -37.78 2.19 46.23
N GLY A 283 -37.79 0.91 45.84
CA GLY A 283 -39.02 0.15 45.64
C GLY A 283 -38.75 -1.28 45.18
N GLY A 284 -38.65 -2.23 46.12
CA GLY A 284 -38.42 -3.63 45.80
C GLY A 284 -39.59 -4.28 45.06
N SER A 285 -39.27 -5.21 44.14
CA SER A 285 -39.94 -6.50 43.93
C SER A 285 -39.48 -7.17 42.62
N GLY A 286 -39.02 -8.42 42.72
CA GLY A 286 -39.37 -9.48 41.77
C GLY A 286 -38.64 -9.60 40.42
N SER A 287 -37.85 -10.68 40.33
CA SER A 287 -37.81 -11.67 39.23
C SER A 287 -37.47 -11.31 37.78
N SER A 288 -36.61 -12.18 37.23
CA SER A 288 -36.37 -12.54 35.81
C SER A 288 -35.60 -11.51 34.97
N GLY A 289 -34.59 -11.84 34.16
CA GLY A 289 -33.99 -13.11 33.75
C GLY A 289 -33.06 -12.87 32.55
N GLY A 290 -32.08 -13.76 32.33
CA GLY A 290 -31.19 -13.84 31.14
C GLY A 290 -29.94 -12.95 31.23
N GLY A 291 -28.70 -13.46 31.30
CA GLY A 291 -28.05 -14.36 30.32
C GLY A 291 -27.70 -13.51 29.08
N TRP A 292 -26.47 -13.31 28.63
CA TRP A 292 -25.33 -14.20 28.38
C TRP A 292 -24.02 -13.35 28.44
N GLY A 293 -22.94 -13.74 29.12
CA GLY A 293 -21.83 -14.59 28.62
C GLY A 293 -20.85 -13.76 27.75
N SER A 294 -19.53 -13.68 27.91
CA SER A 294 -18.45 -14.45 28.54
C SER A 294 -17.28 -13.45 28.74
N GLY A 295 -16.34 -13.54 29.70
CA GLY A 295 -15.63 -14.71 30.21
C GLY A 295 -14.13 -14.54 29.92
N GLY A 296 -13.43 -13.79 30.78
CA GLY A 296 -11.96 -13.77 30.85
C GLY A 296 -11.51 -14.52 32.10
N GLY A 297 -11.24 -15.82 31.95
CA GLY A 297 -10.97 -16.74 33.05
C GLY A 297 -9.65 -16.47 33.77
N GLY A 298 -9.74 -16.07 35.04
CA GLY A 298 -8.67 -16.24 36.02
C GLY A 298 -8.73 -17.66 36.60
N PHE A 299 -7.80 -18.52 36.17
CA PHE A 299 -7.57 -19.82 36.80
C PHE A 299 -6.89 -19.63 38.15
N CYS A 300 -7.66 -19.70 39.22
CA CYS A 300 -7.19 -20.16 40.53
C CYS A 300 -8.05 -21.35 40.94
N ARG A 301 -7.57 -22.58 40.72
CA ARG A 301 -8.16 -23.79 41.30
C ARG A 301 -7.18 -24.45 42.26
N SER A 302 -7.47 -24.27 43.53
CA SER A 302 -7.00 -25.11 44.62
C SER A 302 -7.82 -26.41 44.63
N ARG A 303 -7.14 -27.52 44.33
CA ARG A 303 -7.00 -28.71 45.20
C ARG A 303 -8.24 -29.59 45.56
N TRP A 304 -8.07 -30.86 45.19
CA TRP A 304 -8.51 -32.15 45.79
C TRP A 304 -9.67 -32.94 45.14
N CYS A 305 -9.27 -34.17 44.79
CA CYS A 305 -10.00 -35.42 44.48
C CYS A 305 -10.79 -35.48 43.17
#